data_AF-A0A924QP32-F1
#
_entry.id   AF-A0A924QP32-F1
#
_cell.length_a   1.000
_cell.length_b   1.000
_cell.length_c   1.000
_cell.angle_alpha   90.00
_cell.angle_beta   90.00
_cell.angle_gamma   90.00
#
_symmetry.space_group_name_H-M   'P 1'
#
loop_
_entity.id
_entity.type
_entity.pdbx_description
1 polymer ?
#
loop_
_entity_poly.entity_id
_entity_poly.type
_entity_poly.pdbx_seq_one_letter_code
_entity_poly.pdbx_strand_id
1 'polypeptide(L)' 'VAGSPKFGDKAAWEPRIKTGLDMLTASVIKGKGAMPPRGGSAGSDGEIRAAVEFMVNAAK' A
#
# COMPACT_ATOMS: atom_id res chain seq x y z
N VAL A 1 -3.90 4.85 11.27
CA VAL A 1 -4.97 3.82 11.20
C VAL A 1 -4.56 2.61 12.02
N ALA A 2 -5.39 2.17 12.96
CA ALA A 2 -5.12 0.95 13.74
C ALA A 2 -4.93 -0.26 12.79
N GLY A 3 -3.86 -1.02 12.98
CA GLY A 3 -3.56 -2.20 12.15
C GLY A 3 -2.93 -1.91 10.77
N SER A 4 -2.57 -0.66 10.46
CA SER A 4 -1.75 -0.36 9.27
C SER A 4 -0.38 -1.01 9.40
N PRO A 5 0.16 -1.65 8.34
CA PRO A 5 1.55 -2.08 8.36
C PRO A 5 2.46 -0.86 8.55
N LYS A 6 3.47 -0.99 9.42
CA LYS A 6 4.46 0.06 9.62
C LYS A 6 5.36 0.17 8.40
N PHE A 7 5.81 1.37 8.07
CA PHE A 7 6.78 1.56 6.98
C PHE A 7 8.08 0.80 7.30
N GLY A 8 8.63 0.09 6.31
CA GLY A 8 9.86 -0.69 6.44
C GLY A 8 9.76 -1.98 7.27
N ASP A 9 8.59 -2.32 7.80
CA ASP A 9 8.40 -3.56 8.58
C ASP A 9 8.33 -4.79 7.67
N LYS A 10 9.49 -5.42 7.45
CA LYS A 10 9.60 -6.57 6.54
C LYS A 10 8.60 -7.69 6.86
N ALA A 11 8.41 -8.02 8.14
CA ALA A 11 7.52 -9.10 8.56
C ALA A 11 6.05 -8.76 8.26
N ALA A 12 5.64 -7.51 8.47
CA ALA A 12 4.30 -7.05 8.10
C ALA A 12 4.11 -6.98 6.58
N TRP A 13 5.14 -6.62 5.82
CA TRP A 13 5.04 -6.42 4.38
C TRP A 13 5.22 -7.69 3.56
N GLU A 14 5.93 -8.72 4.04
CA GLU A 14 6.17 -9.97 3.30
C GLU A 14 4.88 -10.63 2.74
N PRO A 15 3.81 -10.87 3.52
CA PRO A 15 2.59 -11.46 2.97
C PRO A 15 1.84 -10.54 1.99
N ARG A 16 2.08 -9.23 2.07
CA ARG A 16 1.46 -8.22 1.21
C ARG A 16 2.20 -8.15 -0.13
N ILE A 17 3.53 -8.13 -0.10
CA ILE A 17 4.37 -8.12 -1.31
C ILE A 17 4.07 -9.35 -2.19
N LYS A 18 3.78 -10.51 -1.57
CA LYS A 18 3.37 -11.74 -2.27
C LYS A 18 2.09 -11.60 -3.10
N THR A 19 1.21 -10.62 -2.82
CA THR A 19 0.01 -10.39 -3.65
C THR A 19 0.30 -9.66 -4.96
N GLY A 20 1.51 -9.10 -5.12
CA GLY A 20 1.92 -8.33 -6.29
C GLY A 20 1.55 -6.85 -6.24
N LEU A 21 2.35 -6.03 -6.93
CA LEU A 21 2.26 -4.56 -6.91
C LEU A 21 0.91 -4.04 -7.45
N ASP A 22 0.38 -4.65 -8.50
CA ASP A 22 -0.89 -4.24 -9.12
C ASP A 22 -2.07 -4.42 -8.16
N MET A 23 -2.14 -5.57 -7.49
CA MET A 23 -3.19 -5.88 -6.52
C MET A 23 -3.10 -4.99 -5.28
N LEU A 24 -1.87 -4.69 -4.82
CA LEU A 24 -1.67 -3.74 -3.72
C LEU A 24 -2.13 -2.34 -4.11
N THR A 25 -1.75 -1.88 -5.31
CA THR A 25 -2.17 -0.57 -5.84
C THR A 25 -3.69 -0.48 -5.95
N ALA A 26 -4.34 -1.50 -6.51
CA ALA A 26 -5.80 -1.57 -6.60
C ALA A 26 -6.47 -1.56 -5.22
N SER A 27 -5.89 -2.25 -4.23
CA SER A 27 -6.39 -2.21 -2.85
C SER A 27 -6.26 -0.83 -2.22
N VAL A 28 -5.18 -0.08 -2.51
CA VAL A 28 -5.01 1.29 -2.01
C VAL A 28 -6.01 2.23 -2.66
N ILE A 29 -6.18 2.16 -3.98
CA ILE A 29 -7.16 2.97 -4.71
C ILE A 29 -8.58 2.74 -4.17
N LYS A 30 -8.97 1.47 -4.01
CA LYS A 30 -10.30 1.10 -3.51
C LYS A 30 -10.52 1.42 -2.03
N GLY A 31 -9.45 1.38 -1.22
CA GLY A 31 -9.57 1.34 0.25
C GLY A 31 -9.84 -0.07 0.76
N LYS A 32 -9.55 -0.31 2.04
CA LYS A 32 -9.73 -1.62 2.70
C LYS A 32 -9.87 -1.47 4.21
N GLY A 33 -11.00 -1.89 4.76
CA GLY A 33 -11.28 -1.78 6.20
C GLY A 33 -11.18 -0.32 6.66
N ALA A 34 -10.27 -0.05 7.61
CA ALA A 34 -10.04 1.31 8.12
C ALA A 34 -9.14 2.18 7.22
N MET A 35 -8.65 1.66 6.10
CA MET A 35 -7.92 2.45 5.09
C MET A 35 -8.93 3.10 4.12
N PRO A 36 -9.02 4.44 4.09
CA PRO A 36 -9.89 5.13 3.14
C PRO A 36 -9.44 4.89 1.69
N PRO A 37 -10.34 5.07 0.70
CA PRO A 37 -9.97 5.05 -0.71
C PRO A 37 -8.79 5.97 -0.99
N ARG A 38 -7.86 5.52 -1.84
CA ARG A 38 -6.64 6.24 -2.22
C ARG A 38 -5.74 6.63 -1.04
N GLY A 39 -5.90 5.99 0.12
CA GLY A 39 -5.22 6.42 1.36
C GLY A 39 -5.60 7.83 1.81
N GLY A 40 -6.72 8.38 1.33
CA GLY A 40 -7.13 9.77 1.55
C GLY A 40 -6.43 10.79 0.64
N SER A 41 -5.65 10.34 -0.35
CA SER A 41 -4.97 11.20 -1.31
C SER A 41 -5.88 11.60 -2.47
N ALA A 42 -5.72 12.85 -2.95
CA ALA A 42 -6.28 13.33 -4.21
C ALA A 42 -5.32 13.11 -5.41
N GLY A 43 -4.14 12.55 -5.18
CA GLY A 43 -3.17 12.25 -6.25
C GLY A 43 -3.71 11.23 -7.24
N SER A 44 -3.14 11.20 -8.43
CA SER A 44 -3.44 10.30 -9.55
C SER A 44 -3.12 8.83 -9.25
N ASP A 45 -3.64 7.91 -10.07
CA ASP A 45 -3.36 6.47 -9.93
C ASP A 45 -1.87 6.16 -10.10
N GLY A 46 -1.17 6.93 -10.94
CA GLY A 46 0.28 6.84 -11.11
C GLY A 46 1.05 7.21 -9.85
N GLU A 47 0.65 8.30 -9.18
CA GLU A 47 1.25 8.72 -7.90
C GLU A 47 0.98 7.70 -6.79
N ILE A 48 -0.23 7.12 -6.76
CA ILE A 48 -0.55 6.05 -5.81
C ILE A 48 0.32 4.82 -6.07
N ARG A 49 0.46 4.40 -7.34
CA ARG A 49 1.32 3.27 -7.70
C ARG A 49 2.77 3.51 -7.27
N ALA A 50 3.31 4.69 -7.55
CA ALA A 50 4.67 5.06 -7.16
C ALA A 50 4.84 5.03 -5.63
N ALA A 51 3.85 5.50 -4.87
CA ALA A 51 3.87 5.42 -3.41
C ALA A 51 3.84 3.98 -2.91
N VAL A 52 3.00 3.11 -3.49
CA VAL A 52 2.96 1.68 -3.12
C VAL A 52 4.30 1.02 -3.43
N GLU A 53 4.90 1.30 -4.59
CA GLU A 53 6.21 0.77 -4.96
C GLU A 53 7.31 1.23 -3.98
N PHE A 54 7.30 2.50 -3.60
CA PHE A 54 8.22 3.03 -2.57
C PHE A 54 8.08 2.28 -1.24
N MET A 55 6.85 2.06 -0.77
CA MET A 55 6.60 1.32 0.48
C MET A 55 7.04 -0.15 0.39
N VAL A 56 6.77 -0.80 -0.73
CA VAL A 56 7.21 -2.19 -1.00
C VAL A 56 8.73 -2.27 -1.01
N ASN A 57 9.41 -1.36 -1.70
CA ASN A 57 10.87 -1.35 -1.80
C ASN A 57 11.54 -1.10 -0.44
N ALA A 58 10.95 -0.25 0.40
CA ALA A 58 11.45 0.00 1.75
C ALA A 58 11.35 -1.22 2.69
N ALA A 59 10.53 -2.21 2.34
CA ALA A 59 10.27 -3.40 3.15
C ALA A 59 10.76 -4.71 2.52
N LYS A 60 11.48 -4.62 1.39
CA LYS A 60 12.30 -5.74 0.86
C LYS A 60 13.53 -5.96 1.75
#